data_AF-A0A3N3DZK8-F1
#
_entry.id   AF-A0A3N3DZK8-F1
#
_cell.length_a   1.000
_cell.length_b   1.000
_cell.length_c   1.000
_cell.angle_alpha   90.00
_cell.angle_beta   90.00
_cell.angle_gamma   90.00
#
_symmetry.space_group_name_H-M   'P 1'
#
loop_
_entity.id
_entity.type
_entity.pdbx_description
1 polymer ?
#
loop_
_entity_poly.entity_id
_entity_poly.type
_entity_poly.pdbx_seq_one_letter_code
_entity_poly.pdbx_strand_id
1 'polypeptide(L)'
;MKKTLLAIVVACSVITAPAFAAFKGPETAAVNTVKQANDAADDSAVLLTGNIIESIGNETYLFKDETGQIQIEIDDEDWMGVDVTPNDRVVIRGEVDSEWSTPKIDVDSVQKI
;
A
#
# COMPACT_ATOMS: atom_id res chain seq x y z
N MET A 1 47.90 -22.13 42.02
CA MET A 1 48.38 -21.14 41.02
C MET A 1 48.29 -21.76 39.63
N LYS A 2 47.59 -21.07 38.70
CA LYS A 2 47.72 -21.11 37.21
C LYS A 2 46.97 -22.24 36.49
N LYS A 3 46.20 -22.04 35.40
CA LYS A 3 45.76 -20.87 34.61
C LYS A 3 44.53 -21.34 33.78
N THR A 4 43.48 -20.54 33.71
CA THR A 4 42.27 -20.73 32.88
C THR A 4 42.58 -20.50 31.40
N LEU A 5 41.83 -21.14 30.50
CA LEU A 5 41.65 -20.69 29.10
C LEU A 5 40.19 -20.94 28.70
N LEU A 6 39.42 -19.85 28.70
CA LEU A 6 38.04 -19.74 28.26
C LEU A 6 38.08 -19.31 26.78
N ALA A 7 37.61 -20.15 25.86
CA ALA A 7 37.46 -19.76 24.46
C ALA A 7 36.11 -19.07 24.28
N ILE A 8 36.13 -17.75 24.07
CA ILE A 8 34.94 -16.95 23.77
C ILE A 8 34.74 -17.02 22.25
N VAL A 9 33.71 -17.75 21.82
CA VAL A 9 33.19 -17.68 20.45
C VAL A 9 32.30 -16.44 20.36
N VAL A 10 32.83 -15.36 19.79
CA VAL A 10 32.01 -14.20 19.43
C VAL A 10 31.35 -14.49 18.09
N ALA A 11 30.17 -15.10 18.13
CA ALA A 11 29.27 -15.17 16.98
C ALA A 11 28.60 -13.80 16.84
N CYS A 12 29.11 -12.97 15.92
CA CYS A 12 28.50 -11.68 15.61
C CYS A 12 27.27 -11.93 14.71
N SER A 13 26.15 -12.26 15.33
CA SER A 13 24.86 -12.32 14.65
C SER A 13 24.42 -10.88 14.36
N VAL A 14 24.51 -10.46 13.10
CA VAL A 14 23.95 -9.18 12.66
C VAL A 14 22.43 -9.34 12.68
N ILE A 15 21.80 -8.93 13.77
CA ILE A 15 20.34 -8.85 13.86
C ILE A 15 19.95 -7.61 13.06
N THR A 16 19.54 -7.80 11.81
CA THR A 16 18.83 -6.76 11.05
C THR A 16 17.48 -6.55 11.74
N ALA A 17 17.36 -5.48 12.51
CA ALA A 17 16.08 -5.05 13.04
C ALA A 17 15.19 -4.58 11.87
N PRO A 18 13.88 -4.88 11.87
CA PRO A 18 12.97 -4.32 10.89
C PRO A 18 12.99 -2.79 11.04
N ALA A 19 13.32 -2.10 9.95
CA ALA A 19 13.20 -0.65 9.88
C ALA A 19 11.71 -0.29 9.83
N PHE A 20 11.09 -0.10 10.99
CA PHE A 20 9.79 0.57 11.04
C PHE A 20 10.00 2.05 10.70
N ALA A 21 9.20 2.58 9.77
CA ALA A 21 9.17 3.99 9.47
C ALA A 21 9.12 4.82 10.77
N ALA A 22 10.07 5.76 10.91
CA ALA A 22 10.29 6.51 12.15
C ALA A 22 9.21 7.56 12.43
N PHE A 23 8.35 7.85 11.46
CA PHE A 23 7.28 8.82 11.60
C PHE A 23 5.92 8.13 11.50
N LYS A 24 5.15 8.17 12.59
CA LYS A 24 3.72 7.84 12.62
C LYS A 24 2.95 9.11 12.95
N GLY A 25 2.61 9.87 11.91
CA GLY A 25 1.78 11.07 12.00
C GLY A 25 0.55 10.95 11.09
N PRO A 26 -0.35 11.95 11.10
CA PRO A 26 -1.46 11.96 10.17
C PRO A 26 -0.93 11.99 8.74
N GLU A 27 -1.29 10.96 7.97
CA GLU A 27 -1.07 10.96 6.52
C GLU A 27 -2.16 11.81 5.88
N THR A 28 -1.76 12.78 5.06
CA THR A 28 -2.67 13.65 4.34
C THR A 28 -2.31 13.62 2.86
N ALA A 29 -3.08 12.86 2.07
CA ALA A 29 -3.17 13.11 0.64
C ALA A 29 -4.24 14.18 0.39
N ALA A 30 -4.04 15.03 -0.62
CA ALA A 30 -5.04 16.03 -1.01
C ALA A 30 -6.28 15.37 -1.66
N VAL A 31 -6.11 14.18 -2.22
CA VAL A 31 -7.15 13.38 -2.88
C VAL A 31 -7.50 12.19 -1.98
N ASN A 32 -8.70 12.18 -1.43
CA ASN A 32 -9.13 11.15 -0.46
C ASN A 32 -10.53 10.56 -0.74
N THR A 33 -11.09 10.85 -1.91
CA THR A 33 -12.33 10.25 -2.41
C THR A 33 -12.18 9.87 -3.87
N VAL A 34 -12.90 8.85 -4.30
CA VAL A 34 -12.95 8.41 -5.71
C VAL A 34 -13.42 9.53 -6.62
N LYS A 35 -14.40 10.33 -6.18
CA LYS A 35 -14.85 11.49 -6.96
C LYS A 35 -13.71 12.48 -7.20
N GLN A 36 -12.93 12.82 -6.16
CA GLN A 36 -11.80 13.74 -6.34
C GLN A 36 -10.71 13.15 -7.23
N ALA A 37 -10.45 11.85 -7.13
CA ALA A 37 -9.47 11.18 -7.98
C ALA A 37 -9.83 11.27 -9.47
N ASN A 38 -11.11 11.11 -9.82
CA ASN A 38 -11.58 11.29 -11.20
C ASN A 38 -11.42 12.72 -11.74
N ASP A 39 -11.36 13.72 -10.86
CA ASP A 39 -11.21 15.14 -11.21
C ASP A 39 -9.74 15.62 -11.07
N ALA A 40 -8.84 14.77 -10.60
CA ALA A 40 -7.45 15.13 -10.28
C ALA A 40 -6.56 15.13 -11.54
N ALA A 41 -5.42 15.80 -11.43
CA ALA A 41 -4.40 15.73 -12.47
C ALA A 41 -3.65 14.39 -12.42
N ASP A 42 -3.03 14.03 -13.53
CA ASP A 42 -2.03 12.98 -13.62
C ASP A 42 -0.94 13.13 -12.53
N ASP A 43 -0.38 12.02 -12.06
CA ASP A 43 0.59 11.91 -10.95
C ASP A 43 0.08 12.45 -9.60
N SER A 44 -1.23 12.68 -9.43
CA SER A 44 -1.77 13.14 -8.15
C SER A 44 -1.77 12.01 -7.13
N ALA A 45 -1.00 12.16 -6.05
CA ALA A 45 -1.01 11.20 -4.93
C ALA A 45 -2.39 11.09 -4.26
N VAL A 46 -2.83 9.85 -4.00
CA VAL A 46 -4.12 9.53 -3.39
C VAL A 46 -3.97 8.71 -2.11
N LEU A 47 -4.95 8.87 -1.22
CA LEU A 47 -5.17 8.00 -0.07
C LEU A 47 -6.67 7.68 0.01
N LEU A 48 -7.09 6.58 -0.60
CA LEU A 48 -8.51 6.25 -0.74
C LEU A 48 -8.91 5.16 0.26
N THR A 49 -10.10 5.29 0.87
CA THR A 49 -10.64 4.29 1.79
C THR A 49 -11.97 3.73 1.27
N GLY A 50 -12.05 2.43 1.08
CA GLY A 50 -13.16 1.80 0.37
C GLY A 50 -13.04 0.28 0.32
N ASN A 51 -13.62 -0.32 -0.72
CA ASN A 51 -13.65 -1.77 -0.93
C ASN A 51 -13.20 -2.09 -2.36
N ILE A 52 -12.45 -3.18 -2.51
CA ILE A 52 -12.11 -3.77 -3.82
C ILE A 52 -13.22 -4.77 -4.15
N ILE A 53 -14.10 -4.41 -5.09
CA ILE A 53 -15.40 -5.11 -5.26
C ILE A 53 -15.43 -6.09 -6.43
N GLU A 54 -14.49 -5.98 -7.38
CA GLU A 54 -14.43 -6.82 -8.57
C GLU A 54 -12.99 -6.89 -9.10
N SER A 55 -12.57 -8.06 -9.58
CA SER A 55 -11.35 -8.20 -10.39
C SER A 55 -11.74 -8.20 -11.86
N ILE A 56 -11.10 -7.35 -12.65
CA ILE A 56 -11.38 -7.20 -14.08
C ILE A 56 -10.25 -7.74 -14.97
N GLY A 57 -9.22 -8.34 -14.36
CA GLY A 57 -8.11 -9.04 -15.00
C GLY A 57 -6.86 -8.17 -15.19
N ASN A 58 -5.71 -8.81 -15.45
CA ASN A 58 -4.39 -8.16 -15.62
C ASN A 58 -4.08 -7.17 -14.49
N GLU A 59 -4.06 -7.65 -13.25
CA GLU A 59 -3.77 -6.82 -12.05
C GLU A 59 -4.72 -5.63 -11.85
N THR A 60 -5.81 -5.55 -12.61
CA THR A 60 -6.78 -4.47 -12.53
C THR A 60 -8.04 -4.89 -11.77
N TYR A 61 -8.50 -3.99 -10.92
CA TYR A 61 -9.65 -4.18 -10.02
C TYR A 61 -10.57 -2.96 -10.02
N LEU A 62 -11.83 -3.16 -9.60
CA LEU A 62 -12.76 -2.08 -9.36
C LEU A 62 -12.79 -1.73 -7.87
N PHE A 63 -12.43 -0.49 -7.56
CA PHE A 63 -12.52 0.08 -6.22
C PHE A 63 -13.76 0.93 -6.06
N LYS A 64 -14.35 0.90 -4.87
CA LYS A 64 -15.55 1.68 -4.53
C LYS A 64 -15.42 2.37 -3.19
N ASP A 65 -15.83 3.62 -3.14
CA ASP A 65 -16.17 4.33 -1.91
C ASP A 65 -17.61 4.87 -1.96
N GLU A 66 -17.97 5.78 -1.05
CA GLU A 66 -19.31 6.41 -1.01
C GLU A 66 -19.56 7.39 -2.16
N THR A 67 -18.50 7.85 -2.83
CA THR A 67 -18.53 8.90 -3.85
C THR A 67 -18.51 8.37 -5.28
N GLY A 68 -18.05 7.13 -5.49
CA GLY A 68 -18.05 6.52 -6.81
C GLY A 68 -17.26 5.22 -6.90
N GLN A 69 -16.91 4.87 -8.13
CA GLN A 69 -16.06 3.73 -8.48
C GLN A 69 -14.92 4.19 -9.38
N ILE A 70 -13.76 3.55 -9.28
CA ILE A 70 -12.58 3.80 -10.11
C ILE A 70 -11.80 2.50 -10.30
N GLN A 71 -11.15 2.36 -11.45
CA GLN A 71 -10.22 1.25 -11.69
C GLN A 71 -8.94 1.49 -10.91
N ILE A 72 -8.39 0.42 -10.35
CA ILE A 72 -7.11 0.43 -9.67
C ILE A 72 -6.25 -0.73 -10.22
N GLU A 73 -4.96 -0.48 -10.40
CA GLU A 73 -3.95 -1.46 -10.77
C GLU A 73 -3.12 -1.77 -9.52
N ILE A 74 -2.99 -3.06 -9.17
CA ILE A 74 -2.26 -3.50 -7.97
C ILE A 74 -1.33 -4.64 -8.37
N ASP A 75 -0.02 -4.40 -8.33
CA ASP A 75 0.98 -5.43 -8.55
C ASP A 75 1.04 -6.41 -7.36
N ASP A 76 1.58 -7.61 -7.58
CA ASP A 76 1.64 -8.69 -6.58
C ASP A 76 2.28 -8.24 -5.24
N GLU A 77 3.29 -7.38 -5.30
CA GLU A 77 4.01 -6.80 -4.16
C GLU A 77 3.21 -5.79 -3.34
N ASP A 78 2.32 -5.02 -3.98
CA ASP A 78 1.60 -3.90 -3.35
C ASP A 78 0.44 -4.36 -2.47
N TRP A 79 0.08 -5.65 -2.56
CA TRP A 79 -0.79 -6.31 -1.60
C TRP A 79 -0.20 -6.37 -0.20
N MET A 80 1.11 -6.19 -0.01
CA MET A 80 1.76 -6.19 1.30
C MET A 80 1.46 -7.47 2.13
N GLY A 81 1.20 -8.58 1.44
CA GLY A 81 0.85 -9.88 2.04
C GLY A 81 -0.55 -9.95 2.65
N VAL A 82 -1.46 -9.02 2.34
CA VAL A 82 -2.87 -9.09 2.79
C VAL A 82 -3.77 -9.77 1.75
N ASP A 83 -4.57 -10.73 2.20
CA ASP A 83 -5.67 -11.28 1.39
C ASP A 83 -6.87 -10.36 1.50
N VAL A 84 -7.46 -9.85 0.40
CA VAL A 84 -8.62 -8.95 0.43
C VAL A 84 -9.82 -9.56 -0.28
N THR A 85 -11.00 -9.42 0.31
CA THR A 85 -12.30 -9.80 -0.26
C THR A 85 -13.18 -8.55 -0.48
N PRO A 86 -14.26 -8.64 -1.28
CA PRO A 86 -15.18 -7.52 -1.47
C PRO A 86 -15.85 -6.96 -0.21
N ASN A 87 -15.86 -7.71 0.90
CA ASN A 87 -16.41 -7.26 2.18
C ASN A 87 -15.37 -6.56 3.07
N ASP A 88 -14.09 -6.71 2.76
CA ASP A 88 -13.02 -6.08 3.52
C ASP A 88 -12.90 -4.62 3.12
N ARG A 89 -12.81 -3.74 4.11
CA ARG A 89 -12.49 -2.34 3.88
C ARG A 89 -10.98 -2.18 3.87
N VAL A 90 -10.47 -1.39 2.94
CA VAL A 90 -9.04 -1.15 2.76
C VAL A 90 -8.75 0.34 2.62
N VAL A 91 -7.51 0.69 2.94
CA VAL A 91 -6.88 1.94 2.54
C VAL A 91 -5.89 1.61 1.43
N ILE A 92 -6.00 2.31 0.31
CA ILE A 92 -5.02 2.24 -0.78
C ILE A 92 -4.24 3.55 -0.86
N ARG A 93 -2.93 3.45 -1.10
CA ARG A 93 -2.04 4.57 -1.47
C ARG A 93 -1.62 4.35 -2.91
N GLY A 94 -1.44 5.43 -3.65
CA GLY A 94 -1.07 5.37 -5.04
C GLY A 94 -1.10 6.74 -5.69
N GLU A 95 -1.08 6.73 -7.02
CA GLU A 95 -1.10 7.93 -7.86
C GLU A 95 -2.19 7.80 -8.93
N VAL A 96 -2.78 8.92 -9.33
CA VAL A 96 -3.69 8.95 -10.47
C VAL A 96 -2.86 8.78 -11.75
N ASP A 97 -3.14 7.73 -12.52
CA ASP A 97 -2.66 7.57 -13.90
C ASP A 97 -3.80 7.90 -14.86
N SER A 98 -3.58 8.94 -15.66
CA SER A 98 -4.48 9.44 -16.69
C SER A 98 -3.87 9.41 -18.09
N GLU A 99 -2.89 8.53 -18.36
CA GLU A 99 -2.32 8.35 -19.71
C GLU A 99 -3.39 7.99 -20.77
N TRP A 100 -4.53 7.44 -20.34
CA TRP A 100 -5.69 7.14 -21.18
C TRP A 100 -6.91 8.03 -20.87
N SER A 101 -7.99 7.91 -21.65
CA SER A 101 -9.21 8.73 -21.50
C SER A 101 -9.99 8.53 -20.19
N THR A 102 -9.61 7.59 -19.34
CA THR A 102 -10.29 7.28 -18.08
C THR A 102 -9.26 7.12 -16.98
N PRO A 103 -9.27 8.00 -15.95
CA PRO A 103 -8.33 7.91 -14.84
C PRO A 103 -8.42 6.54 -14.14
N LYS A 104 -7.25 5.98 -13.81
CA LYS A 104 -7.07 4.86 -12.89
C LYS A 104 -6.16 5.26 -11.73
N ILE A 105 -6.06 4.40 -10.72
CA ILE A 105 -5.07 4.54 -9.66
C ILE A 105 -4.03 3.44 -9.84
N ASP A 106 -2.76 3.82 -9.92
CA ASP A 106 -1.63 2.91 -9.79
C ASP A 106 -1.32 2.81 -8.29
N VAL A 107 -1.49 1.63 -7.71
CA VAL A 107 -1.51 1.43 -6.25
C VAL A 107 -0.14 1.03 -5.73
N ASP A 108 0.44 1.82 -4.84
CA ASP A 108 1.72 1.52 -4.17
C ASP A 108 1.57 0.63 -2.93
N SER A 109 0.39 0.62 -2.30
CA SER A 109 0.14 -0.26 -1.15
C SER A 109 -1.33 -0.43 -0.81
N VAL A 110 -1.68 -1.64 -0.42
CA VAL A 110 -2.97 -2.02 0.16
C VAL A 110 -2.81 -2.27 1.65
N GLN A 111 -3.67 -1.63 2.44
CA GLN A 111 -3.79 -1.88 3.88
C GLN A 111 -5.23 -2.25 4.23
N LYS A 112 -5.44 -3.48 4.69
CA LYS A 112 -6.73 -3.89 5.27
C LYS A 112 -6.96 -3.23 6.63
N ILE A 113 -8.18 -2.76 6.90
CA ILE A 113 -8.60 -2.12 8.16
C ILE A 113 -9.68 -2.91 8.91
#